data_AF-A0A960Q240-F1
#
_entry.id   AF-A0A960Q240-F1
#
_cell.length_a   1.000
_cell.length_b   1.000
_cell.length_c   1.000
_cell.angle_alpha   90.00
_cell.angle_beta   90.00
_cell.angle_gamma   90.00
#
_symmetry.space_group_name_H-M   'P 1'
#
loop_
_entity.id
_entity.type
_entity.pdbx_description
1 polymer ?
#
loop_
_entity_poly.entity_id
_entity_poly.type
_entity_poly.pdbx_seq_one_letter_code
_entity_poly.pdbx_strand_id
1 'polypeptide(L)'
;MSLELLLLLCLAGVTLLLSRFLRHTGHVELSGRQPLAHPEWRIRGRVAWSGERDETHGYGSELSAVVNCRSREDQNLRTFESVRRESCLDLQLQYGGERDCNWACLGAGDCVDACPENAIRVVNGLPVIQASRCTGCGDCLPACPRQILSLIPADAQVAVTCASDEPVERRREHCHSGCASSGRCVENAFVEPGLLLVDGQRRVLDYSRSANLVPLVGLCPSSVFSDRIAHRPWFTVNEACTGCGDCLPACPVTDCIRAEGAAGAHGARARIHAELCVGCGLCVPVCPVGAIRVVGAVGFGLSD
;
A
#
# COMPACT_ATOMS: atom_id res chain seq x y z
N MET A 1 -8.15 54.05 -32.16
CA MET A 1 -8.71 53.43 -30.93
C MET A 1 -8.30 54.31 -29.76
N SER A 2 -9.26 54.98 -29.12
CA SER A 2 -8.99 55.90 -28.00
C SER A 2 -8.47 55.13 -26.78
N LEU A 3 -7.64 55.79 -25.94
CA LEU A 3 -7.09 55.20 -24.71
C LEU A 3 -8.18 54.60 -23.80
N GLU A 4 -9.38 55.18 -23.80
CA GLU A 4 -10.55 54.68 -23.07
C GLU A 4 -10.99 53.28 -23.52
N LEU A 5 -10.91 52.99 -24.83
CA LEU A 5 -11.28 51.68 -25.38
C LEU A 5 -10.27 50.60 -24.97
N LEU A 6 -8.99 50.96 -24.81
CA LEU A 6 -7.95 50.05 -24.35
C LEU A 6 -8.11 49.70 -22.87
N LEU A 7 -8.49 50.69 -22.04
CA LEU A 7 -8.73 50.48 -20.61
C LEU A 7 -9.95 49.58 -20.37
N LEU A 8 -11.02 49.75 -21.15
CA LEU A 8 -12.23 48.92 -21.08
C LEU A 8 -11.95 47.47 -21.49
N LEU A 9 -11.11 47.23 -22.50
CA LEU A 9 -10.70 45.88 -22.90
C LEU A 9 -9.81 45.20 -21.84
N CYS A 10 -8.93 45.95 -21.19
CA CYS A 10 -8.12 45.43 -20.07
C CYS A 10 -8.99 45.06 -18.86
N LEU A 11 -9.95 45.91 -18.47
CA LEU A 11 -10.87 45.62 -17.37
C LEU A 11 -11.78 44.43 -17.69
N ALA A 12 -12.30 44.32 -18.92
CA ALA A 12 -13.08 43.17 -19.36
C ALA A 12 -12.25 41.86 -19.34
N GLY A 13 -10.99 41.91 -19.76
CA GLY A 13 -10.05 40.79 -19.72
C GLY A 13 -9.74 40.31 -18.30
N VAL A 14 -9.51 41.22 -17.36
CA VAL A 14 -9.29 40.90 -15.94
C VAL A 14 -10.54 40.30 -15.30
N THR A 15 -11.73 40.78 -15.66
CA THR A 15 -13.01 40.24 -15.17
C THR A 15 -13.31 38.83 -15.72
N LEU A 16 -12.95 38.56 -16.99
CA LEU A 16 -13.04 37.23 -17.60
C LEU A 16 -12.02 36.24 -17.02
N LEU A 17 -10.82 36.69 -16.68
CA LEU A 17 -9.79 35.89 -16.01
C LEU A 17 -10.17 35.58 -14.56
N LEU A 18 -10.65 36.56 -13.79
CA LEU A 18 -11.14 36.35 -12.42
C LEU A 18 -12.38 35.44 -12.38
N SER A 19 -13.31 35.58 -13.32
CA SER A 19 -14.48 34.68 -13.38
C SER A 19 -14.13 33.27 -13.88
N ARG A 20 -13.02 33.06 -14.60
CA ARG A 20 -12.47 31.72 -14.89
C ARG A 20 -11.69 31.14 -13.71
N PHE A 21 -10.98 31.97 -12.95
CA PHE A 21 -10.28 31.55 -11.74
C PHE A 21 -11.26 31.15 -10.63
N LEU A 22 -12.33 31.93 -10.42
CA LEU A 22 -13.40 31.63 -9.47
C LEU A 22 -14.28 30.43 -9.87
N ARG A 23 -14.29 30.05 -11.16
CA ARG A 23 -14.94 28.81 -11.62
C ARG A 23 -14.08 27.55 -11.43
N HIS A 24 -12.78 27.69 -11.22
CA HIS A 24 -11.89 26.58 -10.90
C HIS A 24 -11.57 26.44 -9.41
N THR A 25 -11.79 27.48 -8.61
CA THR A 25 -11.94 27.35 -7.16
C THR A 25 -13.38 27.01 -6.83
N GLY A 26 -13.81 25.81 -7.26
CA GLY A 26 -15.00 25.20 -6.68
C GLY A 26 -14.75 25.09 -5.18
N HIS A 27 -15.40 25.97 -4.42
CA HIS A 27 -15.56 25.80 -3.00
C HIS A 27 -16.16 24.41 -2.79
N VAL A 28 -15.33 23.48 -2.31
CA VAL A 28 -15.82 22.32 -1.59
C VAL A 28 -16.49 22.91 -0.35
N GLU A 29 -17.81 23.09 -0.42
CA GLU A 29 -18.61 23.22 0.79
C GLU A 29 -18.34 21.98 1.62
N LEU A 30 -17.48 22.14 2.63
CA LEU A 30 -17.38 21.24 3.77
C LEU A 30 -18.69 21.36 4.56
N SER A 31 -19.79 20.92 3.95
CA SER A 31 -21.05 20.70 4.64
C SER A 31 -20.84 19.52 5.58
N GLY A 32 -20.39 19.83 6.79
CA GLY A 32 -20.89 19.24 8.05
C GLY A 32 -21.05 17.72 8.17
N ARG A 33 -20.47 16.88 7.31
CA ARG A 33 -20.23 15.49 7.62
C ARG A 33 -18.90 15.48 8.35
N GLN A 34 -19.01 15.58 9.67
CA GLN A 34 -17.97 15.12 10.57
C GLN A 34 -17.42 13.81 10.00
N PRO A 35 -16.08 13.63 9.91
CA PRO A 35 -15.57 12.29 9.68
C PRO A 35 -16.24 11.42 10.73
N LEU A 36 -16.90 10.35 10.30
CA LEU A 36 -17.40 9.32 11.20
C LEU A 36 -16.16 8.65 11.82
N ALA A 37 -15.48 9.37 12.71
CA ALA A 37 -14.75 8.78 13.78
C ALA A 37 -15.83 8.14 14.64
N HIS A 38 -16.14 6.88 14.34
CA HIS A 38 -16.94 6.08 15.26
C HIS A 38 -16.21 6.17 16.62
N PRO A 39 -16.90 6.51 17.71
CA PRO A 39 -16.31 6.75 19.03
C PRO A 39 -15.53 5.54 19.61
N GLU A 40 -15.55 4.42 18.89
CA GLU A 40 -15.01 3.10 19.25
C GLU A 40 -13.68 2.79 18.53
N TRP A 41 -13.31 3.58 17.51
CA TRP A 41 -11.98 3.50 16.86
C TRP A 41 -10.87 4.11 17.73
N ARG A 42 -11.23 4.54 18.94
CA ARG A 42 -10.32 5.09 19.94
C ARG A 42 -10.02 4.05 21.02
N ILE A 43 -9.49 2.90 20.62
CA ILE A 43 -8.96 1.92 21.57
C ILE A 43 -7.54 1.54 21.14
N ARG A 44 -6.65 1.62 22.12
CA ARG A 44 -5.27 1.13 22.11
C ARG A 44 -5.13 -0.14 21.26
N GLY A 45 -4.39 -0.05 20.14
CA GLY A 45 -4.01 -1.22 19.36
C GLY A 45 -4.64 -1.25 17.97
N ARG A 46 -3.94 -0.64 17.02
CA ARG A 46 -3.70 -1.13 15.65
C ARG A 46 -4.46 -2.41 15.24
N VAL A 47 -5.72 -2.25 14.84
CA VAL A 47 -6.39 -3.20 13.95
C VAL A 47 -7.05 -2.41 12.83
N ALA A 48 -6.83 -2.86 11.59
CA ALA A 48 -7.58 -2.45 10.41
C ALA A 48 -8.97 -3.11 10.37
N TRP A 49 -9.50 -3.51 11.52
CA TRP A 49 -10.71 -4.32 11.63
C TRP A 49 -11.42 -4.00 12.95
N SER A 50 -12.56 -3.32 12.87
CA SER A 50 -13.47 -3.11 14.00
C SER A 50 -14.23 -4.41 14.23
N GLY A 51 -13.73 -5.23 15.15
CA GLY A 51 -14.24 -6.57 15.40
C GLY A 51 -15.65 -6.65 15.97
N GLU A 52 -16.64 -6.42 15.11
CA GLU A 52 -17.90 -7.14 15.16
C GLU A 52 -17.87 -8.16 14.02
N ARG A 53 -18.06 -9.43 14.36
CA ARG A 53 -18.40 -10.47 13.39
C ARG A 53 -19.79 -10.12 12.86
N ASP A 54 -19.85 -9.20 11.90
CA ASP A 54 -21.10 -8.86 11.25
C ASP A 54 -21.51 -10.04 10.35
N GLU A 55 -22.53 -10.76 10.80
CA GLU A 55 -23.12 -11.92 10.10
C GLU A 55 -23.70 -11.54 8.72
N THR A 56 -23.71 -10.25 8.35
CA THR A 56 -24.26 -9.75 7.09
C THR A 56 -23.23 -9.48 5.98
N HIS A 57 -21.92 -9.60 6.26
CA HIS A 57 -20.87 -9.47 5.24
C HIS A 57 -20.37 -10.86 4.81
N GLY A 58 -20.80 -11.30 3.62
CA GLY A 58 -20.53 -12.62 3.05
C GLY A 58 -19.07 -12.88 2.62
N TYR A 59 -18.11 -12.72 3.53
CA TYR A 59 -16.78 -13.32 3.40
C TYR A 59 -16.25 -13.74 4.78
N GLY A 60 -16.45 -15.02 5.12
CA GLY A 60 -15.87 -15.66 6.30
C GLY A 60 -14.38 -15.96 6.13
N SER A 61 -13.57 -14.96 5.80
CA SER A 61 -12.12 -15.15 5.71
C SER A 61 -11.53 -15.31 7.11
N GLU A 62 -10.81 -16.42 7.33
CA GLU A 62 -9.89 -16.55 8.46
C GLU A 62 -8.94 -15.34 8.50
N LEU A 63 -8.44 -14.97 9.67
CA LEU A 63 -7.48 -13.87 9.81
C LEU A 63 -6.05 -14.41 9.80
N SER A 64 -5.11 -13.60 9.34
CA SER A 64 -3.67 -13.85 9.47
C SER A 64 -2.97 -12.62 10.04
N ALA A 65 -2.03 -12.86 10.93
CA ALA A 65 -1.12 -11.83 11.39
C ALA A 65 -0.15 -11.43 10.27
N VAL A 66 0.20 -10.15 10.22
CA VAL A 66 1.21 -9.58 9.34
C VAL A 66 2.11 -8.61 10.09
N VAL A 67 3.32 -8.42 9.58
CA VAL A 67 4.35 -7.57 10.19
C VAL A 67 4.39 -6.22 9.48
N ASN A 68 4.12 -5.16 10.22
CA ASN A 68 4.14 -3.79 9.73
C ASN A 68 5.53 -3.14 9.88
N CYS A 69 6.60 -3.90 9.59
CA CYS A 69 7.99 -3.42 9.65
C CYS A 69 8.86 -4.19 8.66
N ARG A 70 9.80 -3.49 8.00
CA ARG A 70 10.81 -4.10 7.11
C ARG A 70 12.24 -3.68 7.42
N SER A 71 12.48 -3.04 8.57
CA SER A 71 13.83 -2.67 8.99
C SER A 71 14.63 -3.93 9.31
N ARG A 72 15.56 -4.32 8.43
CA ARG A 72 16.47 -5.46 8.64
C ARG A 72 17.42 -5.22 9.80
N GLU A 73 18.10 -6.27 10.27
CA GLU A 73 19.00 -6.22 11.44
C GLU A 73 20.07 -5.12 11.39
N ASP A 74 20.60 -4.83 10.20
CA ASP A 74 21.65 -3.84 9.94
C ASP A 74 21.16 -2.39 9.81
N GLN A 75 19.84 -2.17 9.73
CA GLN A 75 19.27 -0.83 9.53
C GLN A 75 18.88 -0.18 10.86
N ASN A 76 18.97 1.14 10.97
CA ASN A 76 18.51 1.90 12.14
C ASN A 76 19.18 1.53 13.47
N LEU A 77 20.38 0.93 13.49
CA LEU A 77 21.05 0.55 14.73
C LEU A 77 21.66 1.76 15.45
N ARG A 78 21.51 1.82 16.78
CA ARG A 78 22.21 2.78 17.63
C ARG A 78 23.61 2.30 17.98
N THR A 79 24.55 3.24 18.07
CA THR A 79 25.95 2.96 18.42
C THR A 79 26.15 2.84 19.93
N PHE A 80 25.72 1.73 20.55
CA PHE A 80 26.02 1.41 21.95
C PHE A 80 26.32 -0.09 22.13
N GLU A 81 26.92 -0.45 23.27
CA GLU A 81 27.29 -1.83 23.61
C GLU A 81 26.05 -2.72 23.72
N SER A 82 26.12 -3.91 23.12
CA SER A 82 24.98 -4.81 22.94
C SER A 82 24.32 -5.16 24.27
N VAL A 83 23.03 -4.86 24.37
CA VAL A 83 22.23 -5.23 25.54
C VAL A 83 21.83 -6.69 25.42
N ARG A 84 21.78 -7.40 26.55
CA ARG A 84 21.30 -8.78 26.60
C ARG A 84 19.84 -8.83 26.10
N ARG A 85 19.59 -9.55 25.01
CA ARG A 85 18.28 -9.72 24.36
C ARG A 85 17.46 -10.80 25.06
N GLU A 86 16.92 -10.51 26.23
CA GLU A 86 16.02 -11.45 26.93
C GLU A 86 14.55 -11.29 26.49
N SER A 87 14.10 -10.05 26.27
CA SER A 87 12.76 -9.76 25.71
C SER A 87 12.73 -8.41 24.97
N CYS A 88 11.75 -8.22 24.08
CA CYS A 88 11.48 -6.95 23.42
C CYS A 88 11.02 -5.90 24.43
N LEU A 89 10.29 -6.30 25.46
CA LEU A 89 9.87 -5.39 26.52
C LEU A 89 11.08 -4.82 27.28
N ASP A 90 12.02 -5.68 27.68
CA ASP A 90 13.22 -5.25 28.40
C ASP A 90 14.08 -4.34 27.54
N LEU A 91 14.26 -4.68 26.25
CA LEU A 91 14.94 -3.82 25.30
C LEU A 91 14.24 -2.47 25.14
N GLN A 92 12.91 -2.44 25.10
CA GLN A 92 12.17 -1.18 25.01
C GLN A 92 12.32 -0.32 26.27
N LEU A 93 12.32 -0.93 27.46
CA LEU A 93 12.53 -0.22 28.72
C LEU A 93 13.95 0.35 28.84
N GLN A 94 14.92 -0.28 28.19
CA GLN A 94 16.30 0.18 28.13
C GLN A 94 16.50 1.19 26.98
N TYR A 95 16.41 2.48 27.31
CA TYR A 95 16.64 3.59 26.37
C TYR A 95 15.75 3.59 25.10
N GLY A 96 14.62 2.86 25.11
CA GLY A 96 13.76 2.70 23.93
C GLY A 96 14.28 1.69 22.90
N GLY A 97 15.28 0.89 23.25
CA GLY A 97 15.89 -0.14 22.42
C GLY A 97 17.03 0.33 21.52
N GLU A 98 17.65 -0.62 20.83
CA GLU A 98 18.83 -0.43 19.96
C GLU A 98 18.48 0.15 18.57
N ARG A 99 17.24 0.61 18.36
CA ARG A 99 16.77 1.11 17.07
C ARG A 99 16.31 2.56 17.14
N ASP A 100 16.68 3.37 16.14
CA ASP A 100 16.30 4.78 16.08
C ASP A 100 14.81 5.00 15.80
N CYS A 101 14.24 4.18 14.90
CA CYS A 101 12.81 4.17 14.67
C CYS A 101 12.10 3.54 15.88
N ASN A 102 11.24 4.31 16.55
CA ASN A 102 10.49 3.83 17.72
C ASN A 102 9.42 2.78 17.40
N TRP A 103 9.25 2.43 16.12
CA TRP A 103 8.39 1.37 15.60
C TRP A 103 9.19 0.25 14.92
N ALA A 104 10.53 0.27 14.99
CA ALA A 104 11.32 -0.82 14.44
C ALA A 104 11.23 -2.06 15.34
N CYS A 105 11.21 -3.24 14.70
CA CYS A 105 11.34 -4.50 15.42
C CYS A 105 12.64 -4.52 16.23
N LEU A 106 12.56 -5.00 17.46
CA LEU A 106 13.71 -5.15 18.36
C LEU A 106 14.42 -6.50 18.17
N GLY A 107 13.76 -7.47 17.52
CA GLY A 107 14.35 -8.76 17.17
C GLY A 107 14.47 -9.77 18.31
N ALA A 108 14.01 -9.48 19.53
CA ALA A 108 14.15 -10.39 20.67
C ALA A 108 13.13 -11.54 20.72
N GLY A 109 11.99 -11.43 20.02
CA GLY A 109 11.14 -12.59 19.75
C GLY A 109 9.92 -12.80 20.65
N ASP A 110 9.47 -11.83 21.44
CA ASP A 110 8.28 -11.98 22.33
C ASP A 110 7.02 -12.45 21.58
N CYS A 111 6.87 -12.05 20.31
CA CYS A 111 5.79 -12.53 19.45
C CYS A 111 5.90 -14.01 19.07
N VAL A 112 7.12 -14.57 19.04
CA VAL A 112 7.39 -16.00 18.83
C VAL A 112 6.91 -16.78 20.06
N ASP A 113 7.32 -16.36 21.25
CA ASP A 113 6.94 -17.02 22.51
C ASP A 113 5.44 -16.96 22.77
N ALA A 114 4.79 -15.87 22.36
CA ALA A 114 3.34 -15.70 22.48
C ALA A 114 2.53 -16.52 21.47
N CYS A 115 3.13 -17.08 20.42
CA CYS A 115 2.39 -17.75 19.35
C CYS A 115 2.13 -19.23 19.69
N PRO A 116 0.88 -19.64 20.01
CA PRO A 116 0.58 -21.02 20.39
C PRO A 116 0.86 -22.02 19.26
N GLU A 117 0.69 -21.59 18.01
CA GLU A 117 0.89 -22.41 16.82
C GLU A 117 2.35 -22.47 16.36
N ASN A 118 3.28 -21.77 17.03
CA ASN A 118 4.67 -21.64 16.62
C ASN A 118 4.81 -21.18 15.15
N ALA A 119 3.91 -20.31 14.69
CA ALA A 119 3.81 -19.81 13.32
C ALA A 119 4.79 -18.66 13.02
N ILE A 120 5.47 -18.12 14.04
CA ILE A 120 6.35 -16.95 13.92
C ILE A 120 7.79 -17.38 14.18
N ARG A 121 8.74 -16.88 13.36
CA ARG A 121 10.18 -17.01 13.59
C ARG A 121 10.87 -15.68 13.36
N VAL A 122 11.92 -15.36 14.10
CA VAL A 122 12.76 -14.19 13.80
C VAL A 122 13.84 -14.59 12.80
N VAL A 123 13.88 -13.89 11.66
CA VAL A 123 14.87 -14.06 10.58
C VAL A 123 15.45 -12.69 10.27
N ASN A 124 16.78 -12.54 10.37
CA ASN A 124 17.48 -11.26 10.14
C ASN A 124 16.88 -10.09 10.95
N GLY A 125 16.62 -10.33 12.24
CA GLY A 125 16.06 -9.32 13.16
C GLY A 125 14.59 -8.94 12.94
N LEU A 126 13.86 -9.64 12.05
CA LEU A 126 12.43 -9.41 11.79
C LEU A 126 11.60 -10.69 11.97
N PRO A 127 10.38 -10.60 12.53
CA PRO A 127 9.47 -11.72 12.54
C PRO A 127 9.02 -12.06 11.11
N VAL A 128 8.96 -13.35 10.81
CA VAL A 128 8.40 -13.94 9.61
C VAL A 128 7.28 -14.86 10.05
N ILE A 129 6.09 -14.66 9.50
CA ILE A 129 4.87 -15.38 9.86
C ILE A 129 4.58 -16.42 8.78
N GLN A 130 4.46 -17.67 9.18
CA GLN A 130 4.04 -18.77 8.32
C GLN A 130 2.51 -18.73 8.21
N ALA A 131 1.98 -18.16 7.12
CA ALA A 131 0.55 -17.97 6.92
C ALA A 131 -0.25 -19.28 7.03
N SER A 132 0.30 -20.40 6.57
CA SER A 132 -0.34 -21.73 6.65
C SER A 132 -0.51 -22.28 8.08
N ARG A 133 0.11 -21.66 9.08
CA ARG A 133 0.02 -22.05 10.50
C ARG A 133 -0.60 -20.95 11.36
N CYS A 134 -0.79 -19.76 10.81
CA CYS A 134 -1.35 -18.65 11.57
C CYS A 134 -2.86 -18.82 11.64
N THR A 135 -3.40 -19.01 12.83
CA THR A 135 -4.85 -19.12 13.07
C THR A 135 -5.54 -17.76 13.20
N GLY A 136 -4.78 -16.67 13.16
CA GLY A 136 -5.31 -15.33 13.36
C GLY A 136 -5.73 -15.02 14.81
N CYS A 137 -5.30 -15.82 15.80
CA CYS A 137 -5.71 -15.66 17.21
C CYS A 137 -5.37 -14.28 17.81
N GLY A 138 -4.26 -13.68 17.36
CA GLY A 138 -3.86 -12.34 17.76
C GLY A 138 -2.96 -12.24 18.99
N ASP A 139 -2.56 -13.34 19.62
CA ASP A 139 -1.74 -13.33 20.85
C ASP A 139 -0.41 -12.57 20.71
N CYS A 140 0.13 -12.52 19.49
CA CYS A 140 1.37 -11.81 19.19
C CYS A 140 1.22 -10.27 19.19
N LEU A 141 0.01 -9.73 19.03
CA LEU A 141 -0.24 -8.28 19.00
C LEU A 141 0.09 -7.61 20.35
N PRO A 142 -0.49 -8.03 21.49
CA PRO A 142 -0.17 -7.45 22.80
C PRO A 142 1.25 -7.80 23.26
N ALA A 143 1.81 -8.93 22.82
CA ALA A 143 3.18 -9.32 23.14
C ALA A 143 4.24 -8.41 22.50
N CYS A 144 3.91 -7.72 21.39
CA CYS A 144 4.82 -6.81 20.73
C CYS A 144 4.75 -5.41 21.37
N PRO A 145 5.77 -4.96 22.14
CA PRO A 145 5.72 -3.65 22.80
C PRO A 145 5.83 -2.48 21.80
N ARG A 146 6.35 -2.74 20.59
CA ARG A 146 6.35 -1.84 19.44
C ARG A 146 5.01 -1.79 18.70
N GLN A 147 4.15 -2.77 18.98
CA GLN A 147 2.86 -3.09 18.34
C GLN A 147 2.90 -3.04 16.80
N ILE A 148 3.94 -3.62 16.19
CA ILE A 148 4.14 -3.63 14.72
C ILE A 148 3.53 -4.86 14.04
N LEU A 149 2.53 -5.46 14.67
CA LEU A 149 1.78 -6.59 14.17
C LEU A 149 0.32 -6.17 14.02
N SER A 150 -0.34 -6.66 12.99
CA SER A 150 -1.77 -6.45 12.75
C SER A 150 -2.40 -7.72 12.20
N LEU A 151 -3.70 -7.90 12.42
CA LEU A 151 -4.50 -8.93 11.76
C LEU A 151 -5.14 -8.36 10.49
N ILE A 152 -5.11 -9.14 9.41
CA ILE A 152 -5.79 -8.87 8.14
C ILE A 152 -6.46 -10.16 7.64
N PRO A 153 -7.39 -10.11 6.68
CA PRO A 153 -7.91 -11.32 6.04
C PRO A 153 -6.77 -12.23 5.52
N ALA A 154 -6.87 -13.53 5.76
CA ALA A 154 -5.83 -14.49 5.42
C ALA A 154 -5.53 -14.50 3.92
N ASP A 155 -6.57 -14.30 3.11
CA ASP A 155 -6.56 -14.21 1.65
C ASP A 155 -6.22 -12.81 1.10
N ALA A 156 -6.06 -11.80 1.96
CA ALA A 156 -5.67 -10.46 1.54
C ALA A 156 -4.33 -10.49 0.79
N GLN A 157 -4.34 -10.09 -0.47
CA GLN A 157 -3.17 -10.18 -1.35
C GLN A 157 -2.10 -9.13 -1.04
N VAL A 158 -2.47 -8.03 -0.38
CA VAL A 158 -1.57 -6.90 -0.12
C VAL A 158 -1.61 -6.58 1.37
N ALA A 159 -0.45 -6.33 1.97
CA ALA A 159 -0.33 -5.88 3.35
C ALA A 159 0.54 -4.63 3.47
N VAL A 160 0.25 -3.76 4.44
CA VAL A 160 1.13 -2.62 4.75
C VAL A 160 2.25 -3.07 5.68
N THR A 161 3.49 -2.79 5.31
CA THR A 161 4.69 -3.23 6.03
C THR A 161 5.44 -2.07 6.71
N CYS A 162 4.73 -1.02 7.11
CA CYS A 162 5.28 0.11 7.86
C CYS A 162 4.25 0.69 8.85
N ALA A 163 4.54 0.57 10.15
CA ALA A 163 3.73 1.13 11.24
C ALA A 163 4.27 2.45 11.79
N SER A 164 5.43 2.94 11.34
CA SER A 164 6.02 4.17 11.86
C SER A 164 5.10 5.36 11.59
N ASP A 165 4.78 6.07 12.68
CA ASP A 165 4.03 7.31 12.66
C ASP A 165 4.95 8.55 12.75
N GLU A 166 6.25 8.34 12.59
CA GLU A 166 7.24 9.42 12.69
C GLU A 166 7.14 10.38 11.50
N PRO A 167 7.43 11.67 11.71
CA PRO A 167 7.67 12.59 10.61
C PRO A 167 8.66 11.98 9.61
N VAL A 168 8.39 12.21 8.33
CA VAL A 168 9.10 11.54 7.23
C VAL A 168 10.55 11.98 7.17
N GLU A 169 10.78 13.25 7.49
CA GLU A 169 12.09 13.88 7.58
C GLU A 169 12.96 13.09 8.56
N ARG A 170 12.47 12.91 9.79
CA ARG A 170 13.15 12.13 10.83
C ARG A 170 13.33 10.68 10.43
N ARG A 171 12.29 10.04 9.89
CA ARG A 171 12.31 8.62 9.52
C ARG A 171 13.38 8.32 8.48
N ARG A 172 13.56 9.19 7.48
CA ARG A 172 14.53 8.98 6.39
C ARG A 172 15.98 9.10 6.84
N GLU A 173 16.25 9.74 7.98
CA GLU A 173 17.59 9.83 8.56
C GLU A 173 18.14 8.46 8.98
N HIS A 174 17.25 7.55 9.40
CA HIS A 174 17.64 6.24 9.91
C HIS A 174 17.07 5.06 9.10
N CYS A 175 15.87 5.20 8.52
CA CYS A 175 15.11 4.09 7.94
C CYS A 175 14.93 4.23 6.42
N HIS A 176 15.59 3.35 5.67
CA HIS A 176 15.45 3.28 4.21
C HIS A 176 14.26 2.43 3.73
N SER A 177 13.66 1.65 4.64
CA SER A 177 12.58 0.71 4.31
C SER A 177 11.18 1.24 4.69
N GLY A 178 11.11 2.41 5.33
CA GLY A 178 9.87 3.03 5.80
C GLY A 178 9.12 3.78 4.69
N CYS A 179 7.86 4.14 4.96
CA CYS A 179 7.09 4.91 4.01
C CYS A 179 7.70 6.31 3.82
N ALA A 180 7.95 6.69 2.57
CA ALA A 180 8.47 8.00 2.20
C ALA A 180 7.38 9.08 2.08
N SER A 181 6.11 8.75 2.34
CA SER A 181 4.95 9.64 2.20
C SER A 181 4.86 10.35 0.84
N SER A 182 5.15 9.64 -0.26
CA SER A 182 5.21 10.22 -1.61
C SER A 182 3.85 10.61 -2.21
N GLY A 183 2.73 10.41 -1.53
CA GLY A 183 1.39 10.71 -2.06
C GLY A 183 0.86 9.78 -3.16
N ARG A 184 1.73 9.15 -3.98
CA ARG A 184 1.36 8.30 -5.14
C ARG A 184 0.27 7.25 -4.89
N CYS A 185 0.22 6.66 -3.70
CA CYS A 185 -0.78 5.65 -3.35
C CYS A 185 -2.15 6.25 -2.96
N VAL A 186 -2.20 7.55 -2.66
CA VAL A 186 -3.43 8.31 -2.34
C VAL A 186 -3.90 9.07 -3.59
N GLU A 187 -2.97 9.71 -4.29
CA GLU A 187 -3.21 10.54 -5.47
C GLU A 187 -3.18 9.68 -6.75
N ASN A 188 -4.08 8.72 -6.87
CA ASN A 188 -4.18 7.87 -8.06
C ASN A 188 -5.63 7.48 -8.37
N ALA A 189 -5.85 7.02 -9.61
CA ALA A 189 -7.16 6.58 -10.10
C ALA A 189 -7.33 5.05 -10.12
N PHE A 190 -6.35 4.29 -9.61
CA PHE A 190 -6.28 2.83 -9.78
C PHE A 190 -6.85 2.05 -8.60
N VAL A 191 -6.99 2.70 -7.44
CA VAL A 191 -7.49 2.13 -6.19
C VAL A 191 -8.78 2.82 -5.81
N GLU A 192 -9.79 2.05 -5.41
CA GLU A 192 -11.08 2.59 -5.01
C GLU A 192 -10.93 3.53 -3.79
N PRO A 193 -11.58 4.71 -3.81
CA PRO A 193 -11.59 5.61 -2.67
C PRO A 193 -12.09 4.93 -1.39
N GLY A 194 -11.39 5.18 -0.28
CA GLY A 194 -11.73 4.62 1.04
C GLY A 194 -11.01 3.32 1.39
N LEU A 195 -10.42 2.61 0.42
CA LEU A 195 -9.64 1.40 0.71
C LEU A 195 -8.25 1.67 1.29
N LEU A 196 -7.68 2.84 0.98
CA LEU A 196 -6.45 3.31 1.59
C LEU A 196 -6.79 4.48 2.51
N LEU A 197 -6.62 4.26 3.81
CA LEU A 197 -6.79 5.26 4.84
C LEU A 197 -5.42 5.80 5.26
N VAL A 198 -5.38 7.10 5.54
CA VAL A 198 -4.19 7.80 6.05
C VAL A 198 -4.48 8.20 7.49
N ASP A 199 -3.72 7.63 8.41
CA ASP A 199 -3.79 7.92 9.86
C ASP A 199 -2.43 8.46 10.30
N GLY A 200 -2.31 9.78 10.43
CA GLY A 200 -1.02 10.44 10.63
C GLY A 200 -0.06 10.15 9.46
N GLN A 201 1.07 9.52 9.77
CA GLN A 201 2.05 9.06 8.79
C GLN A 201 1.92 7.56 8.48
N ARG A 202 0.84 6.91 8.92
CA ARG A 202 0.58 5.48 8.67
C ARG A 202 -0.39 5.29 7.52
N ARG A 203 -0.23 4.15 6.85
CA ARG A 203 -1.05 3.72 5.72
C ARG A 203 -1.82 2.54 6.24
N VAL A 204 -3.13 2.61 6.16
CA VAL A 204 -4.01 1.56 6.67
C VAL A 204 -4.87 1.11 5.49
N LEU A 205 -4.94 -0.19 5.27
CA LEU A 205 -5.80 -0.76 4.24
C LEU A 205 -7.11 -1.19 4.88
N ASP A 206 -8.21 -0.73 4.31
CA ASP A 206 -9.54 -1.23 4.63
C ASP A 206 -9.82 -2.45 3.74
N TYR A 207 -10.02 -3.60 4.38
CA TYR A 207 -10.31 -4.87 3.71
C TYR A 207 -11.80 -5.23 3.74
N SER A 208 -12.67 -4.33 4.22
CA SER A 208 -14.11 -4.58 4.32
C SER A 208 -14.80 -4.79 2.97
N ARG A 209 -14.14 -4.44 1.87
CA ARG A 209 -14.66 -4.57 0.51
C ARG A 209 -13.72 -5.37 -0.37
N SER A 210 -14.30 -6.19 -1.23
CA SER A 210 -13.56 -6.92 -2.26
C SER A 210 -13.13 -5.98 -3.38
N ALA A 211 -11.87 -5.56 -3.37
CA ALA A 211 -11.35 -4.65 -4.36
C ALA A 211 -9.86 -4.88 -4.67
N ASN A 212 -9.44 -4.39 -5.83
CA ASN A 212 -8.10 -4.61 -6.36
C ASN A 212 -7.07 -3.66 -5.72
N LEU A 213 -6.42 -4.12 -4.64
CA LEU A 213 -5.35 -3.39 -3.94
C LEU A 213 -3.96 -3.55 -4.57
N VAL A 214 -3.82 -4.48 -5.52
CA VAL A 214 -2.54 -4.85 -6.16
C VAL A 214 -1.80 -3.66 -6.81
N PRO A 215 -2.47 -2.65 -7.42
CA PRO A 215 -1.80 -1.46 -7.94
C PRO A 215 -0.87 -0.76 -6.94
N LEU A 216 -1.18 -0.82 -5.63
CA LEU A 216 -0.38 -0.18 -4.59
C LEU A 216 1.06 -0.69 -4.52
N VAL A 217 1.28 -1.97 -4.86
CA VAL A 217 2.62 -2.60 -4.91
C VAL A 217 3.49 -1.90 -5.96
N GLY A 218 2.91 -1.58 -7.11
CA GLY A 218 3.59 -0.90 -8.22
C GLY A 218 3.73 0.62 -8.06
N LEU A 219 2.76 1.25 -7.41
CA LEU A 219 2.75 2.71 -7.20
C LEU A 219 3.75 3.17 -6.14
N CYS A 220 4.08 2.31 -5.17
CA CYS A 220 4.84 2.73 -4.00
C CYS A 220 6.36 2.63 -4.20
N PRO A 221 7.09 3.76 -4.28
CA PRO A 221 8.54 3.72 -4.46
C PRO A 221 9.28 3.17 -3.24
N SER A 222 8.69 3.30 -2.04
CA SER A 222 9.23 2.74 -0.81
C SER A 222 8.89 1.27 -0.61
N SER A 223 8.02 0.69 -1.46
CA SER A 223 7.58 -0.72 -1.35
C SER A 223 7.01 -1.09 0.03
N VAL A 224 6.26 -0.18 0.66
CA VAL A 224 5.58 -0.46 1.95
C VAL A 224 4.27 -1.22 1.80
N PHE A 225 3.84 -1.51 0.58
CA PHE A 225 2.78 -2.46 0.29
C PHE A 225 3.46 -3.75 -0.20
N SER A 226 3.40 -4.79 0.61
CA SER A 226 3.94 -6.10 0.25
C SER A 226 2.88 -6.91 -0.47
N ASP A 227 3.23 -7.48 -1.61
CA ASP A 227 2.47 -8.56 -2.22
C ASP A 227 2.65 -9.81 -1.36
N ARG A 228 1.55 -10.51 -1.09
CA ARG A 228 1.51 -11.78 -0.34
C ARG A 228 1.39 -12.98 -1.27
N ILE A 229 1.23 -12.75 -2.57
CA ILE A 229 1.24 -13.81 -3.58
C ILE A 229 2.68 -14.00 -4.08
N ALA A 230 3.26 -15.17 -3.77
CA ALA A 230 4.66 -15.48 -4.11
C ALA A 230 4.92 -15.50 -5.63
N HIS A 231 3.95 -16.02 -6.40
CA HIS A 231 4.04 -16.12 -7.85
C HIS A 231 2.77 -15.53 -8.46
N ARG A 232 2.87 -14.26 -8.86
CA ARG A 232 1.75 -13.59 -9.51
C ARG A 232 1.79 -13.85 -11.02
N PRO A 233 0.66 -14.23 -11.64
CA PRO A 233 0.58 -14.25 -13.09
C PRO A 233 0.78 -12.85 -13.67
N TRP A 234 1.40 -12.78 -14.84
CA TRP A 234 1.62 -11.53 -15.56
C TRP A 234 0.83 -11.54 -16.87
N PHE A 235 0.86 -10.43 -17.60
CA PHE A 235 0.09 -10.28 -18.83
C PHE A 235 1.01 -10.13 -20.04
N THR A 236 0.65 -10.78 -21.15
CA THR A 236 1.31 -10.66 -22.45
C THR A 236 0.35 -10.08 -23.49
N VAL A 237 0.90 -9.64 -24.62
CA VAL A 237 0.14 -9.07 -25.75
C VAL A 237 0.33 -9.98 -26.96
N ASN A 238 -0.78 -10.43 -27.55
CA ASN A 238 -0.75 -11.27 -28.75
C ASN A 238 -0.83 -10.45 -30.05
N GLU A 239 -0.86 -11.16 -31.18
CA GLU A 239 -0.86 -10.56 -32.52
C GLU A 239 -2.12 -9.76 -32.88
N ALA A 240 -3.21 -9.89 -32.12
CA ALA A 240 -4.44 -9.12 -32.34
C ALA A 240 -4.28 -7.63 -31.95
N CYS A 241 -3.17 -7.24 -31.32
CA CYS A 241 -2.91 -5.86 -30.92
C CYS A 241 -2.85 -4.92 -32.14
N THR A 242 -3.67 -3.89 -32.09
CA THR A 242 -3.77 -2.83 -33.11
C THR A 242 -2.87 -1.62 -32.83
N GLY A 243 -2.21 -1.57 -31.67
CA GLY A 243 -1.39 -0.42 -31.27
C GLY A 243 -2.16 0.81 -30.81
N CYS A 244 -3.44 0.69 -30.41
CA CYS A 244 -4.27 1.83 -29.98
C CYS A 244 -3.73 2.59 -28.76
N GLY A 245 -3.00 1.90 -27.88
CA GLY A 245 -2.33 2.51 -26.73
C GLY A 245 -3.17 2.61 -25.45
N ASP A 246 -4.43 2.20 -25.43
CA ASP A 246 -5.34 2.36 -24.28
C ASP A 246 -4.83 1.73 -22.97
N CYS A 247 -4.05 0.65 -23.09
CA CYS A 247 -3.45 -0.03 -21.94
C CYS A 247 -2.29 0.73 -21.28
N LEU A 248 -1.62 1.65 -21.98
CA LEU A 248 -0.49 2.41 -21.46
C LEU A 248 -0.89 3.28 -20.25
N PRO A 249 -1.90 4.17 -20.34
CA PRO A 249 -2.34 4.97 -19.19
C PRO A 249 -3.09 4.15 -18.13
N ALA A 250 -3.60 2.97 -18.48
CA ALA A 250 -4.26 2.06 -17.53
C ALA A 250 -3.25 1.32 -16.63
N CYS A 251 -1.98 1.27 -17.00
CA CYS A 251 -0.96 0.61 -16.20
C CYS A 251 -0.46 1.53 -15.07
N PRO A 252 -0.58 1.13 -13.78
CA PRO A 252 -0.10 1.93 -12.66
C PRO A 252 1.42 1.86 -12.48
N VAL A 253 2.08 0.89 -13.11
CA VAL A 253 3.52 0.68 -12.98
C VAL A 253 4.23 1.42 -14.09
N THR A 254 5.08 2.38 -13.70
CA THR A 254 5.95 3.10 -14.62
C THR A 254 6.72 2.12 -15.50
N ASP A 255 6.73 2.37 -16.81
CA ASP A 255 7.46 1.57 -17.81
C ASP A 255 7.02 0.10 -18.00
N CYS A 256 6.00 -0.38 -17.27
CA CYS A 256 5.56 -1.77 -17.42
C CYS A 256 4.95 -2.07 -18.78
N ILE A 257 4.27 -1.09 -19.41
CA ILE A 257 3.73 -1.23 -20.77
C ILE A 257 4.34 -0.16 -21.66
N ARG A 258 4.98 -0.58 -22.75
CA ARG A 258 5.61 0.31 -23.73
C ARG A 258 5.08 0.04 -25.13
N ALA A 259 5.03 1.08 -25.95
CA ALA A 259 4.79 0.92 -27.38
C ALA A 259 6.13 0.59 -28.06
N GLU A 260 6.24 -0.59 -28.66
CA GLU A 260 7.44 -1.06 -29.35
C GLU A 260 7.13 -1.55 -30.77
N GLY A 261 8.13 -1.44 -31.65
CA GLY A 261 8.04 -1.85 -33.05
C GLY A 261 8.12 -0.68 -34.02
N ALA A 262 8.46 -0.99 -35.27
CA ALA A 262 8.53 0.01 -36.34
C ALA A 262 7.12 0.42 -36.80
N ALA A 263 6.99 1.66 -37.31
CA ALA A 263 5.80 2.11 -38.00
C ALA A 263 5.60 1.32 -39.30
N GLY A 264 4.96 0.15 -39.20
CA GLY A 264 4.50 -0.69 -40.31
C GLY A 264 2.98 -0.88 -40.29
N ALA A 265 2.46 -1.87 -41.02
CA ALA A 265 1.01 -2.07 -41.22
C ALA A 265 0.16 -2.22 -39.94
N HIS A 266 0.78 -2.51 -38.78
CA HIS A 266 0.11 -2.64 -37.48
C HIS A 266 0.62 -1.65 -36.41
N GLY A 267 1.42 -0.65 -36.79
CA GLY A 267 1.96 0.36 -35.89
C GLY A 267 2.86 -0.18 -34.76
N ALA A 268 3.23 0.70 -33.83
CA ALA A 268 3.90 0.30 -32.59
C ALA A 268 2.90 -0.44 -31.69
N ARG A 269 3.22 -1.67 -31.30
CA ARG A 269 2.36 -2.53 -30.47
C ARG A 269 2.70 -2.39 -29.00
N ALA A 270 1.72 -2.60 -28.14
CA ALA A 270 1.98 -2.68 -26.71
C ALA A 270 2.84 -3.93 -26.40
N ARG A 271 3.91 -3.74 -25.64
CA ARG A 271 4.67 -4.79 -24.98
C ARG A 271 4.55 -4.63 -23.48
N ILE A 272 4.27 -5.73 -22.78
CA ILE A 272 4.25 -5.76 -21.31
C ILE A 272 5.54 -6.40 -20.82
N HIS A 273 6.26 -5.68 -19.96
CA HIS A 273 7.49 -6.10 -19.31
C HIS A 273 7.16 -6.98 -18.09
N ALA A 274 7.44 -8.28 -18.19
CA ALA A 274 7.08 -9.27 -17.17
C ALA A 274 7.70 -8.97 -15.80
N GLU A 275 8.92 -8.44 -15.80
CA GLU A 275 9.69 -8.06 -14.61
C GLU A 275 9.12 -6.85 -13.85
N LEU A 276 8.33 -6.02 -14.53
CA LEU A 276 7.64 -4.87 -13.93
C LEU A 276 6.16 -5.16 -13.65
N CYS A 277 5.61 -6.20 -14.28
CA CYS A 277 4.19 -6.49 -14.20
C CYS A 277 3.81 -6.98 -12.81
N VAL A 278 3.11 -6.13 -12.05
CA VAL A 278 2.51 -6.52 -10.75
C VAL A 278 1.20 -7.27 -10.91
N GLY A 279 0.87 -7.80 -12.10
CA GLY A 279 -0.30 -8.66 -12.33
C GLY A 279 -1.66 -8.10 -11.87
N CYS A 280 -1.84 -6.77 -11.83
CA CYS A 280 -3.08 -6.14 -11.35
C CYS A 280 -4.25 -6.25 -12.34
N GLY A 281 -4.00 -6.55 -13.61
CA GLY A 281 -5.04 -6.81 -14.62
C GLY A 281 -5.78 -5.58 -15.15
N LEU A 282 -5.43 -4.35 -14.73
CA LEU A 282 -6.10 -3.11 -15.16
C LEU A 282 -6.04 -2.86 -16.68
N CYS A 283 -5.03 -3.42 -17.36
CA CYS A 283 -4.89 -3.31 -18.80
C CYS A 283 -5.88 -4.18 -19.59
N VAL A 284 -6.38 -5.28 -19.01
CA VAL A 284 -7.27 -6.24 -19.67
C VAL A 284 -8.61 -5.60 -20.09
N PRO A 285 -9.39 -4.98 -19.19
CA PRO A 285 -10.71 -4.45 -19.55
C PRO A 285 -10.64 -3.25 -20.51
N VAL A 286 -9.52 -2.54 -20.57
CA VAL A 286 -9.35 -1.40 -21.49
C VAL A 286 -8.91 -1.81 -22.89
N CYS A 287 -8.60 -3.10 -23.14
CA CYS A 287 -8.17 -3.55 -24.45
C CYS A 287 -9.38 -3.85 -25.36
N PRO A 288 -9.68 -3.03 -26.38
CA PRO A 288 -10.92 -3.15 -27.16
C PRO A 288 -10.96 -4.41 -28.04
N VAL A 289 -9.79 -4.93 -28.39
CA VAL A 289 -9.63 -6.12 -29.25
C VAL A 289 -9.30 -7.38 -28.44
N GLY A 290 -9.24 -7.27 -27.11
CA GLY A 290 -8.89 -8.39 -26.24
C GLY A 290 -7.55 -9.03 -26.59
N ALA A 291 -6.52 -8.26 -26.94
CA ALA A 291 -5.19 -8.77 -27.28
C ALA A 291 -4.33 -9.13 -26.05
N ILE A 292 -4.75 -8.73 -24.85
CA ILE A 292 -4.02 -8.97 -23.60
C ILE A 292 -4.42 -10.34 -23.02
N ARG A 293 -3.42 -11.16 -22.69
CA ARG A 293 -3.58 -12.55 -22.22
C ARG A 293 -2.79 -12.77 -20.95
N VAL A 294 -3.32 -13.58 -20.04
CA VAL A 294 -2.61 -13.97 -18.81
C VAL A 294 -1.57 -15.04 -19.11
N VAL A 295 -0.42 -14.96 -18.46
CA VAL A 295 0.68 -15.94 -18.51
C VAL A 295 1.08 -16.30 -17.08
N GLY A 296 1.37 -17.58 -16.85
CA GLY A 296 1.77 -18.05 -15.52
C GLY A 296 0.59 -18.21 -14.54
N ALA A 297 -0.65 -18.19 -15.03
CA ALA A 297 -1.80 -18.68 -14.29
C ALA A 297 -1.76 -20.21 -14.28
N VAL A 298 -0.83 -20.79 -13.53
CA VAL A 298 -0.99 -22.17 -13.05
C VAL A 298 -2.13 -22.09 -12.06
N GLY A 299 -3.22 -22.83 -12.30
CA GLY A 299 -4.44 -22.71 -11.52
C GLY A 299 -4.17 -22.74 -10.01
N PHE A 300 -4.79 -21.81 -9.28
CA PHE A 300 -5.22 -22.12 -7.92
C PHE A 300 -6.24 -23.26 -8.06
N GLY A 301 -5.72 -24.49 -8.16
CA GLY A 301 -6.48 -25.68 -7.83
C GLY A 301 -6.83 -25.58 -6.36
N LEU A 302 -8.13 -25.67 -6.09
CA LEU A 302 -8.66 -26.22 -4.85
C LEU A 302 -7.79 -27.42 -4.44
N SER A 303 -7.36 -27.45 -3.18
CA SER A 303 -7.00 -28.64 -2.38
C SER A 303 -6.38 -29.84 -3.10
N ASP A 304 -5.12 -30.13 -2.78
CA ASP A 304 -4.66 -31.47 -2.41
C ASP A 304 -3.63 -31.34 -1.27
#